data_AF-A0A3S4VEA9-F1
#
_entry.id   AF-A0A3S4VEA9-F1
#
_cell.length_a   1.000
_cell.length_b   1.000
_cell.length_c   1.000
_cell.angle_alpha   90.00
_cell.angle_beta   90.00
_cell.angle_gamma   90.00
#
_symmetry.space_group_name_H-M   'P 1'
#
loop_
_entity.id
_entity.type
_entity.pdbx_description
1 polymer ?
#
loop_
_entity_poly.entity_id
_entity_poly.type
_entity_poly.pdbx_seq_one_letter_code
_entity_poly.pdbx_strand_id
1 'polypeptide(L)'
;MEKELALSTVVTKLELSNKNVQEQSYEAQFELLSQFINQLIQTDFNRLLVILYRVDISEEKLKLNLAENKDQQYSSRIIAQMLIDRELEKIISRAKYKNKE
;
A
#
# COMPACT_ATOMS: atom_id res chain seq x y z
N MET A 1 -4.62 -13.50 8.22
CA MET A 1 -5.22 -12.67 9.29
C MET A 1 -4.64 -11.25 9.37
N GLU A 2 -3.44 -11.00 9.90
CA GLU A 2 -2.97 -9.60 10.10
C GLU A 2 -2.62 -8.87 8.80
N LYS A 3 -2.02 -9.57 7.81
CA LYS A 3 -1.74 -9.01 6.47
C LYS A 3 -2.99 -8.63 5.69
N GLU A 4 -4.03 -9.45 5.78
CA GLU A 4 -5.33 -9.18 5.13
C GLU A 4 -6.01 -7.96 5.76
N LEU A 5 -5.92 -7.82 7.09
CA LEU A 5 -6.40 -6.64 7.79
C LEU A 5 -5.65 -5.37 7.38
N ALA A 6 -4.32 -5.46 7.23
CA ALA A 6 -3.48 -4.35 6.78
C ALA A 6 -3.87 -3.92 5.35
N LEU A 7 -3.99 -4.87 4.42
CA LEU A 7 -4.40 -4.59 3.04
C LEU A 7 -5.81 -3.98 2.97
N SER A 8 -6.78 -4.58 3.65
CA SER A 8 -8.15 -4.04 3.73
C SER A 8 -8.18 -2.62 4.29
N THR A 9 -7.34 -2.34 5.29
CA THR A 9 -7.18 -0.99 5.86
C THR A 9 -6.62 0.00 4.84
N VAL A 10 -5.58 -0.37 4.08
CA VAL A 10 -4.99 0.49 3.03
C VAL A 10 -6.03 0.79 1.95
N VAL A 11 -6.68 -0.25 1.42
CA VAL A 11 -7.68 -0.13 0.35
C VAL A 11 -8.86 0.75 0.79
N THR A 12 -9.31 0.61 2.04
CA THR A 12 -10.36 1.46 2.62
C THR A 12 -9.92 2.91 2.77
N LYS A 13 -8.72 3.17 3.31
CA LYS A 13 -8.18 4.54 3.49
C LYS A 13 -8.00 5.29 2.19
N LEU A 14 -7.71 4.56 1.11
CA LEU A 14 -7.51 5.12 -0.23
C LEU A 14 -8.81 5.19 -1.03
N GLU A 15 -9.95 4.82 -0.44
CA GLU A 15 -11.28 4.85 -1.05
C GLU A 15 -11.34 4.10 -2.40
N LEU A 16 -10.54 3.04 -2.56
CA LEU A 16 -10.35 2.35 -3.85
C LEU A 16 -11.53 1.47 -4.26
N SER A 17 -12.62 1.44 -3.50
CA SER A 17 -13.79 0.62 -3.84
C SER A 17 -15.09 1.17 -3.26
N ASN A 18 -16.16 1.02 -4.02
CA ASN A 18 -17.53 1.15 -3.53
C ASN A 18 -18.03 -0.23 -3.05
N LYS A 19 -18.36 -0.33 -1.75
CA LYS A 19 -19.16 -1.40 -1.12
C LYS A 19 -18.86 -2.84 -1.61
N ASN A 20 -17.87 -3.50 -1.00
CA ASN A 20 -17.65 -4.98 -0.90
C ASN A 20 -16.19 -5.44 -1.07
N VAL A 21 -15.19 -4.57 -0.89
CA VAL A 21 -13.78 -5.01 -0.85
C VAL A 21 -13.53 -6.13 0.16
N GLN A 22 -14.26 -6.16 1.28
CA GLN A 22 -14.11 -7.19 2.31
C GLN A 22 -14.49 -8.62 1.86
N GLU A 23 -15.22 -8.77 0.75
CA GLU A 23 -15.59 -10.08 0.18
C GLU A 23 -14.59 -10.56 -0.88
N GLN A 24 -13.66 -9.69 -1.31
CA GLN A 24 -12.66 -10.03 -2.31
C GLN A 24 -11.45 -10.75 -1.68
N SER A 25 -10.84 -11.66 -2.46
CA SER A 25 -9.62 -12.34 -2.03
C SER A 25 -8.47 -11.34 -1.83
N TYR A 26 -7.50 -11.71 -0.98
CA TYR A 26 -6.28 -10.93 -0.77
C TYR A 26 -5.60 -10.53 -2.08
N GLU A 27 -5.48 -11.48 -3.02
CA GLU A 27 -4.87 -11.24 -4.33
C GLU A 27 -5.65 -10.19 -5.14
N ALA A 28 -6.97 -10.24 -5.15
CA ALA A 28 -7.79 -9.26 -5.87
C ALA A 28 -7.63 -7.85 -5.28
N GLN A 29 -7.64 -7.72 -3.95
CA GLN A 29 -7.39 -6.43 -3.29
C GLN A 29 -5.97 -5.92 -3.55
N PHE A 30 -4.99 -6.82 -3.58
CA PHE A 30 -3.58 -6.49 -3.84
C PHE A 30 -3.38 -6.01 -5.27
N GLU A 31 -4.00 -6.67 -6.24
CA GLU A 31 -3.99 -6.25 -7.64
C GLU A 31 -4.68 -4.90 -7.81
N LEU A 32 -5.82 -4.66 -7.17
CA LEU A 32 -6.50 -3.35 -7.20
C LEU A 32 -5.59 -2.24 -6.66
N LEU A 33 -4.93 -2.48 -5.52
CA LEU A 33 -3.97 -1.52 -4.96
C LEU A 33 -2.78 -1.28 -5.91
N SER A 34 -2.22 -2.35 -6.48
CA SER A 34 -1.10 -2.28 -7.41
C SER A 34 -1.47 -1.54 -8.71
N GLN A 35 -2.67 -1.75 -9.22
CA GLN A 35 -3.19 -1.04 -10.39
C GLN A 35 -3.42 0.44 -10.10
N PHE A 36 -3.99 0.77 -8.94
CA PHE A 36 -4.16 2.15 -8.52
C PHE A 36 -2.82 2.89 -8.41
N ILE A 37 -1.81 2.25 -7.80
CA ILE A 37 -0.47 2.81 -7.72
C ILE A 37 0.14 2.98 -9.11
N ASN A 38 -0.01 1.98 -9.99
CA ASN A 38 0.47 2.09 -11.36
C ASN A 38 -0.20 3.25 -12.11
N GLN A 39 -1.51 3.44 -11.94
CA GLN A 39 -2.23 4.59 -12.49
C GLN A 39 -1.67 5.90 -11.95
N LEU A 40 -1.38 6.01 -10.65
CA LEU A 40 -0.77 7.22 -10.09
C LEU A 40 0.64 7.45 -10.62
N ILE A 41 1.46 6.40 -10.79
CA ILE A 41 2.80 6.53 -11.41
C ILE A 41 2.69 7.16 -12.81
N GLN A 42 1.68 6.77 -13.58
CA GLN A 42 1.51 7.21 -14.96
C GLN A 42 0.75 8.53 -15.13
N THR A 43 -0.19 8.83 -14.23
CA THR A 43 -1.11 9.97 -14.39
C THR A 43 -0.87 11.10 -13.38
N ASP A 44 -0.50 10.78 -12.14
CA ASP A 44 -0.34 11.76 -11.06
C ASP A 44 0.70 11.30 -10.02
N PHE A 45 1.97 11.44 -10.41
CA PHE A 45 3.09 11.04 -9.56
C PHE A 45 3.16 11.86 -8.26
N ASN A 46 2.74 13.12 -8.28
CA ASN A 46 2.74 13.98 -7.09
C ASN A 46 1.77 13.45 -6.03
N ARG A 47 0.58 13.00 -6.44
CA ARG A 47 -0.37 12.36 -5.52
C ARG A 47 0.19 11.08 -4.93
N LEU A 48 0.93 10.29 -5.70
CA LEU A 48 1.63 9.12 -5.17
C LEU A 48 2.65 9.50 -4.09
N LEU A 49 3.48 10.52 -4.33
CA LEU A 49 4.45 11.00 -3.33
C LEU A 49 3.79 11.43 -2.02
N VAL A 50 2.66 12.15 -2.10
CA VAL A 50 1.90 12.57 -0.91
C VAL A 50 1.39 11.37 -0.12
N ILE A 51 0.90 10.32 -0.79
CA ILE A 51 0.45 9.09 -0.13
C ILE A 51 1.62 8.39 0.56
N LEU A 52 2.76 8.26 -0.12
CA LEU A 52 3.95 7.59 0.39
C LEU A 52 4.57 8.32 1.59
N TYR A 53 4.58 9.65 1.56
CA TYR A 53 5.05 10.46 2.67
C TYR A 53 4.22 10.22 3.95
N ARG A 54 2.90 10.01 3.82
CA ARG A 54 2.02 9.73 4.99
C ARG A 54 2.25 8.37 5.64
N VAL A 55 2.97 7.46 4.97
CA VAL A 55 3.28 6.12 5.47
C VAL A 55 4.77 5.91 5.74
N ASP A 56 5.54 7.01 5.81
CA ASP A 56 6.98 7.02 6.06
C ASP A 56 7.81 6.29 4.98
N ILE A 57 7.37 6.35 3.71
CA ILE A 57 8.14 5.89 2.56
C ILE A 57 8.78 7.09 1.88
N SER A 58 10.12 7.10 1.77
CA SER A 58 10.85 8.20 1.13
C SER A 58 10.71 8.18 -0.39
N GLU A 59 10.61 9.37 -0.99
CA GLU A 59 10.62 9.58 -2.43
C GLU A 59 11.87 8.99 -3.09
N GLU A 60 13.02 9.11 -2.44
CA GLU A 60 14.28 8.54 -2.93
C GLU A 60 14.16 7.02 -3.11
N LYS A 61 13.56 6.31 -2.15
CA LYS A 61 13.36 4.87 -2.23
C LYS A 61 12.41 4.49 -3.36
N LEU A 62 11.37 5.31 -3.60
CA LEU A 62 10.47 5.13 -4.73
C LEU A 62 11.20 5.31 -6.07
N LYS A 63 11.94 6.41 -6.23
CA LYS A 63 12.70 6.72 -7.46
C LYS A 63 13.75 5.66 -7.74
N LEU A 64 14.43 5.17 -6.70
CA LEU A 64 15.40 4.10 -6.82
C LEU A 64 14.74 2.80 -7.28
N ASN A 65 13.60 2.41 -6.68
CA ASN A 65 12.84 1.25 -7.14
C ASN A 65 12.39 1.37 -8.59
N LEU A 66 11.93 2.55 -9.02
CA LEU A 66 11.55 2.81 -10.41
C LEU A 66 12.75 2.83 -11.38
N ALA A 67 13.91 3.26 -10.92
CA ALA A 67 15.13 3.28 -11.73
C ALA A 67 15.73 1.88 -11.89
N GLU A 68 15.69 1.07 -10.84
CA GLU A 68 16.17 -0.33 -10.84
C GLU A 68 15.23 -1.25 -11.62
N ASN A 69 13.93 -0.96 -11.62
CA ASN A 69 12.92 -1.78 -12.27
C ASN A 69 12.31 -1.06 -13.48
N LYS A 70 12.73 -1.44 -14.69
CA LYS A 70 12.14 -0.92 -15.94
C LYS A 70 10.68 -1.35 -16.14
N ASP A 71 10.22 -2.36 -15.40
CA ASP A 71 8.83 -2.79 -15.39
C ASP A 71 8.04 -2.00 -14.33
N GLN A 72 7.18 -1.10 -14.81
CA GLN A 72 6.32 -0.27 -13.96
C GLN A 72 5.30 -1.11 -13.18
N GLN A 73 4.83 -2.24 -13.72
CA GLN A 73 3.91 -3.13 -13.01
C GLN A 73 4.60 -3.84 -11.85
N TYR A 74 5.88 -4.17 -12.00
CA TYR A 74 6.66 -4.74 -10.91
C TYR A 74 6.91 -3.69 -9.80
N SER A 75 7.25 -2.46 -10.20
CA SER A 75 7.43 -1.34 -9.29
C SER A 75 6.16 -1.02 -8.49
N SER A 76 4.99 -1.02 -9.13
CA SER A 76 3.72 -0.73 -8.45
C SER A 76 3.36 -1.79 -7.41
N ARG A 77 3.63 -3.07 -7.69
CA ARG A 77 3.47 -4.17 -6.73
C ARG A 77 4.41 -4.05 -5.54
N ILE A 78 5.67 -3.65 -5.74
CA ILE A 78 6.61 -3.42 -4.63
C ILE A 78 6.07 -2.32 -3.72
N ILE A 79 5.62 -1.21 -4.30
CA ILE A 79 5.07 -0.08 -3.53
C ILE A 79 3.79 -0.49 -2.79
N ALA A 80 2.92 -1.27 -3.43
CA ALA A 80 1.73 -1.83 -2.80
C ALA A 80 2.11 -2.67 -1.58
N GLN A 81 3.12 -3.55 -1.71
CA GLN A 81 3.62 -4.36 -0.62
C GLN A 81 4.18 -3.50 0.52
N MET A 82 4.96 -2.46 0.20
CA MET A 82 5.51 -1.55 1.20
C MET A 82 4.42 -0.82 2.01
N LEU A 83 3.31 -0.43 1.36
CA LEU A 83 2.16 0.17 2.03
C LEU A 83 1.50 -0.81 3.01
N ILE A 84 1.32 -2.06 2.59
CA ILE A 84 0.74 -3.12 3.42
C ILE A 84 1.65 -3.41 4.61
N ASP A 85 2.96 -3.54 4.38
CA ASP A 85 3.93 -3.84 5.43
C ASP A 85 3.96 -2.73 6.49
N ARG A 86 3.86 -1.45 6.07
CA ARG A 86 3.79 -0.32 7.00
C ARG A 86 2.51 -0.31 7.84
N GLU A 87 1.36 -0.64 7.27
CA GLU A 87 0.14 -0.78 8.05
C GLU A 87 0.17 -2.00 8.97
N LEU A 88 0.79 -3.10 8.55
CA LEU A 88 1.01 -4.27 9.38
C LEU A 88 1.92 -3.95 10.57
N GLU A 89 3.02 -3.23 10.36
CA GLU A 89 3.90 -2.76 11.45
C GLU A 89 3.12 -1.91 12.48
N LYS A 90 2.22 -1.03 12.03
CA LYS A 90 1.35 -0.25 12.92
C LYS A 90 0.38 -1.13 13.70
N ILE A 91 -0.24 -2.12 13.05
CA ILE A 91 -1.16 -3.06 13.70
C ILE A 91 -0.42 -3.85 14.78
N ILE A 92 0.73 -4.42 14.45
CA ILE A 92 1.56 -5.20 15.38
C ILE A 92 2.06 -4.32 16.53
N SER A 93 2.53 -3.12 16.24
CA SER A 93 2.98 -2.16 17.25
C SER A 93 1.85 -1.85 18.23
N ARG A 94 0.65 -1.51 17.72
CA ARG A 94 -0.53 -1.27 18.56
C ARG A 94 -0.91 -2.50 19.39
N ALA A 95 -0.87 -3.70 18.82
CA ALA A 95 -1.15 -4.94 19.55
C ALA A 95 -0.15 -5.19 20.69
N LYS A 96 1.14 -4.92 20.46
CA LYS A 96 2.20 -5.04 21.47
C LYS A 96 2.03 -4.08 22.64
N TYR A 97 1.58 -2.84 22.39
CA TYR A 97 1.37 -1.85 23.45
C TYR A 97 0.02 -1.97 24.15
N LYS A 98 -0.99 -2.56 23.51
CA LYS A 98 -2.32 -2.78 24.11
C LYS A 98 -2.34 -3.88 25.19
N ASN A 99 -1.33 -4.74 25.24
CA ASN A 99 -1.18 -5.81 26.24
C ASN A 99 -0.30 -5.38 27.45
N LYS A 100 -0.01 -4.09 27.59
CA LYS A 100 0.82 -3.54 28.68
C LYS A 100 0.04 -2.68 29.69
N GLU A 101 -1.29 -2.68 29.62
CA GLU A 101 -2.17 -2.06 30.62
C GLU A 101 -2.79 -3.10 31.56
#